data_AF-A0A8B4RGX7-F1
#
_entry.id   AF-A0A8B4RGX7-F1
#
_cell.length_a   1.000
_cell.length_b   1.000
_cell.length_c   1.000
_cell.angle_alpha   90.00
_cell.angle_beta   90.00
_cell.angle_gamma   90.00
#
_symmetry.space_group_name_H-M   'P 1'
#
loop_
_entity.id
_entity.type
_entity.pdbx_description
1 polymer ?
#
loop_
_entity_poly.entity_id
_entity_poly.type
_entity_poly.pdbx_seq_one_letter_code
_entity_poly.pdbx_strand_id
1 'polypeptide(L)'
;MIKYQETAKAILAAVGGEKNIQHVTHCVTRLRLVLDNDEIVNDQVIKTIPNVIGVMRKNDQYQIILGNDVNNYYNAFLALGHFENTTREFSSQKKSSIFEKLIETIAGVITPLIPALLGGGMLKVIGILLPMLGIASSSSQTVAFINFFGDAAYYFMPIMIAYSAAS
;
A
#
# COMPACT_ATOMS: atom_id res chain seq x y z
N MET A 1 16.37 -24.60 14.15
CA MET A 1 16.01 -23.36 14.87
C MET A 1 17.21 -22.43 15.10
N ILE A 2 18.37 -22.92 15.54
CA ILE A 2 19.56 -22.09 15.87
C ILE A 2 20.06 -21.22 14.69
N LYS A 3 20.08 -21.76 13.47
CA LYS A 3 20.58 -21.06 12.27
C LYS A 3 19.88 -19.72 11.99
N TYR A 4 18.56 -19.63 12.22
CA TYR A 4 17.79 -18.42 11.93
C TYR A 4 18.05 -17.30 12.94
N GLN A 5 18.26 -17.67 14.22
CA GLN A 5 18.57 -16.73 15.28
C GLN A 5 19.96 -16.11 15.10
N GLU A 6 20.94 -16.90 14.68
CA GLU A 6 22.29 -16.38 14.41
C GLU A 6 22.30 -15.37 13.26
N THR A 7 21.65 -15.70 12.13
CA THR A 7 21.49 -14.76 11.01
C THR A 7 20.71 -13.52 11.43
N ALA A 8 19.59 -13.66 12.15
CA ALA A 8 18.81 -12.52 12.63
C ALA A 8 19.60 -11.61 13.58
N LYS A 9 20.41 -12.20 14.48
CA LYS A 9 21.28 -11.46 15.41
C LYS A 9 22.40 -10.72 14.67
N ALA A 10 23.00 -11.36 13.67
CA ALA A 10 24.01 -10.73 12.82
C ALA A 10 23.43 -9.56 12.02
N ILE A 11 22.22 -9.72 11.47
CA ILE A 11 21.51 -8.64 10.76
C ILE A 11 21.22 -7.50 11.72
N LEU A 12 20.67 -7.79 12.91
CA LEU A 12 20.33 -6.77 13.92
C LEU A 12 21.56 -5.95 14.33
N ALA A 13 22.71 -6.60 14.53
CA ALA A 13 23.96 -5.92 14.85
C ALA A 13 24.45 -5.04 13.68
N ALA A 14 24.37 -5.54 12.45
CA ALA A 14 24.84 -4.85 11.25
C ALA A 14 23.99 -3.63 10.87
N VAL A 15 22.71 -3.60 11.25
CA VAL A 15 21.81 -2.46 10.99
C VAL A 15 21.84 -1.40 12.10
N GLY A 16 22.74 -1.50 13.08
CA GLY A 16 22.86 -0.52 14.17
C GLY A 16 22.04 -0.85 15.42
N GLY A 17 21.52 -2.08 15.53
CA GLY A 17 20.74 -2.56 16.68
C GLY A 17 19.27 -2.15 16.65
N GLU A 18 18.53 -2.56 17.68
CA GLU A 18 17.09 -2.31 17.81
C GLU A 18 16.74 -0.82 17.78
N LYS A 19 17.61 0.03 18.34
CA LYS A 19 17.43 1.49 18.40
C LYS A 19 17.43 2.19 17.04
N ASN A 20 17.95 1.55 16.00
CA ASN A 20 17.97 2.12 14.65
C ASN A 20 16.82 1.63 13.79
N ILE A 21 15.93 0.79 14.33
CA ILE A 21 14.84 0.15 13.58
C ILE A 21 13.52 0.70 14.10
N GLN A 22 12.83 1.43 13.24
CA GLN A 22 11.48 1.92 13.54
C GLN A 22 10.43 0.82 13.37
N HIS A 23 10.55 0.02 12.30
CA HIS A 23 9.57 -1.00 11.97
C HIS A 23 10.18 -2.16 11.19
N VAL A 24 9.63 -3.35 11.41
CA VAL A 24 10.03 -4.60 10.76
C VAL A 24 8.80 -5.23 10.14
N THR A 25 8.88 -5.60 8.87
CA THR A 25 7.85 -6.39 8.19
C THR A 25 8.50 -7.39 7.24
N HIS A 26 7.72 -8.28 6.65
CA HIS A 26 8.21 -9.26 5.68
C HIS A 26 7.22 -9.47 4.54
N CYS A 27 7.75 -9.86 3.38
CA CYS A 27 6.97 -10.42 2.28
C CYS A 27 7.27 -11.91 2.16
N VAL A 28 7.01 -12.51 1.00
CA VAL A 28 7.29 -13.94 0.74
C VAL A 28 8.79 -14.26 0.73
N THR A 29 9.65 -13.32 0.29
CA THR A 29 11.08 -13.57 0.12
C THR A 29 12.02 -12.53 0.71
N ARG A 30 11.47 -11.48 1.35
CA ARG A 30 12.23 -10.30 1.78
C ARG A 30 11.81 -9.85 3.16
N LEU A 31 12.80 -9.61 4.01
CA LEU A 31 12.65 -8.90 5.27
C LEU A 31 12.79 -7.41 4.97
N ARG A 32 11.87 -6.59 5.44
CA ARG A 32 11.83 -5.15 5.18
C ARG A 32 11.96 -4.41 6.51
N LEU A 33 12.96 -3.54 6.59
CA LEU A 33 13.26 -2.74 7.75
C LEU A 33 13.06 -1.27 7.39
N VAL A 34 12.40 -0.52 8.27
CA VAL A 34 12.44 0.94 8.24
C VAL A 34 13.43 1.38 9.30
N LEU A 35 14.45 2.09 8.87
CA LEU A 35 15.56 2.49 9.70
C LEU A 35 15.48 3.98 10.02
N ASP A 36 15.90 4.37 11.23
CA ASP A 36 16.03 5.77 11.62
C ASP A 36 17.20 6.44 10.87
N ASN A 37 18.34 5.74 10.82
CA ASN A 37 19.53 6.21 10.12
C ASN A 37 20.13 5.10 9.26
N ASP A 38 19.95 5.24 7.94
CA ASP A 38 20.43 4.30 6.94
C ASP A 38 21.95 4.42 6.67
N GLU A 39 22.59 5.54 7.05
CA GLU A 39 24.03 5.75 6.84
C GLU A 39 24.90 4.87 7.74
N ILE A 40 24.34 4.39 8.85
CA ILE A 40 25.03 3.49 9.80
C ILE A 40 25.17 2.08 9.19
N VAL A 41 24.33 1.74 8.20
CA VAL A 41 24.23 0.38 7.68
C VAL A 41 25.27 0.11 6.61
N ASN A 42 26.10 -0.92 6.85
CA ASN A 42 27.08 -1.37 5.86
C ASN A 42 26.54 -2.56 5.06
N ASP A 43 26.11 -2.28 3.83
CA ASP A 43 25.60 -3.28 2.88
C ASP A 43 26.54 -4.45 2.64
N GLN A 44 27.85 -4.18 2.60
CA GLN A 44 28.85 -5.21 2.31
C GLN A 44 28.89 -6.22 3.45
N VAL A 45 28.77 -5.75 4.69
CA VAL A 45 28.71 -6.62 5.88
C VAL A 45 27.42 -7.42 5.88
N ILE A 46 26.30 -6.85 5.45
CA ILE A 46 25.02 -7.58 5.44
C ILE A 46 24.99 -8.64 4.34
N LYS A 47 25.59 -8.39 3.18
CA LYS A 47 25.69 -9.36 2.08
C LYS A 47 26.58 -10.56 2.43
N THR A 48 27.51 -10.44 3.37
CA THR A 48 28.36 -11.56 3.81
C THR A 48 27.69 -12.43 4.87
N ILE A 49 26.54 -12.01 5.42
CA ILE A 49 25.80 -12.80 6.41
C ILE A 49 25.23 -14.06 5.74
N PRO A 50 25.35 -15.25 6.37
CA PRO A 50 24.79 -16.48 5.85
C PRO A 50 23.30 -16.36 5.54
N ASN A 51 22.91 -16.84 4.36
CA ASN A 51 21.54 -16.86 3.82
C ASN A 51 21.00 -15.50 3.31
N VAL A 52 21.79 -14.43 3.37
CA VAL A 52 21.45 -13.17 2.68
C VAL A 52 21.83 -13.31 1.20
N ILE A 53 20.82 -13.28 0.34
CA ILE A 53 20.99 -13.33 -1.12
C ILE A 53 21.36 -11.94 -1.67
N GLY A 54 20.86 -10.90 -1.02
CA GLY A 54 21.13 -9.52 -1.40
C GLY A 54 20.40 -8.52 -0.53
N VAL A 55 20.72 -7.25 -0.74
CA VAL A 55 20.09 -6.12 -0.08
C VAL A 55 19.70 -5.08 -1.12
N MET A 56 18.58 -4.40 -0.88
CA MET A 56 18.11 -3.31 -1.74
C MET A 56 17.46 -2.22 -0.90
N ARG A 57 17.60 -0.97 -1.35
CA ARG A 57 16.89 0.18 -0.78
C ARG A 57 15.80 0.60 -1.74
N LYS A 58 14.55 0.63 -1.27
CA LYS A 58 13.42 1.11 -2.07
C LYS A 58 12.33 1.65 -1.18
N ASN A 59 11.77 2.81 -1.53
CA ASN A 59 10.67 3.45 -0.81
C ASN A 59 10.95 3.61 0.69
N ASP A 60 12.13 4.12 1.05
CA ASP A 60 12.57 4.27 2.45
C ASP A 60 12.59 2.97 3.28
N GLN A 61 12.58 1.81 2.62
CA GLN A 61 12.74 0.51 3.25
C GLN A 61 14.08 -0.11 2.86
N TYR A 62 14.81 -0.56 3.87
CA TYR A 62 15.97 -1.41 3.71
C TYR A 62 15.48 -2.87 3.61
N GLN A 63 15.59 -3.47 2.43
CA GLN A 63 15.08 -4.82 2.17
C GLN A 63 16.23 -5.81 2.07
N ILE A 64 16.15 -6.88 2.86
CA ILE A 64 17.10 -7.98 2.89
C ILE A 64 16.41 -9.19 2.25
N ILE A 65 17.02 -9.74 1.20
CA ILE A 65 16.50 -10.89 0.47
C ILE A 65 17.02 -12.16 1.14
N LEU A 66 16.11 -12.92 1.75
CA LEU A 66 16.43 -14.15 2.52
C LEU A 66 15.84 -15.43 1.88
N GLY A 67 15.04 -15.28 0.82
CA GLY A 67 14.36 -16.41 0.16
C GLY A 67 13.10 -16.86 0.91
N ASN A 68 12.61 -18.06 0.59
CA ASN A 68 11.30 -18.54 1.03
C ASN A 68 11.16 -18.73 2.56
N ASP A 69 12.27 -18.84 3.29
CA ASP A 69 12.28 -19.04 4.74
C ASP A 69 12.22 -17.73 5.53
N VAL A 70 11.93 -16.59 4.88
CA VAL A 70 11.89 -15.26 5.52
C VAL A 70 11.01 -15.19 6.77
N ASN A 71 9.91 -15.96 6.83
CA ASN A 71 9.04 -16.04 8.00
C ASN A 71 9.80 -16.51 9.25
N ASN A 72 10.70 -17.48 9.10
CA ASN A 72 11.50 -18.01 10.20
C ASN A 72 12.51 -16.97 10.70
N TYR A 73 13.13 -16.22 9.78
CA TYR A 73 14.03 -15.13 10.14
C TYR A 73 13.30 -13.97 10.80
N TYR A 74 12.10 -13.61 10.31
CA TYR A 74 11.27 -12.57 10.91
C TYR A 74 10.88 -12.92 12.36
N ASN A 75 10.42 -14.14 12.60
CA ASN A 75 10.08 -14.60 13.96
C ASN A 75 11.31 -14.61 14.88
N ALA A 76 12.47 -15.03 14.37
CA ALA A 76 13.73 -14.97 15.12
C ALA A 76 14.15 -13.52 15.40
N PHE A 77 13.92 -12.60 14.46
CA PHE A 77 14.20 -11.17 14.59
C PHE A 77 13.33 -10.52 15.66
N LEU A 78 12.02 -10.82 15.66
CA LEU A 78 11.08 -10.38 16.68
C LEU A 78 11.37 -10.96 18.08
N ALA A 79 11.91 -12.18 18.15
CA ALA A 79 12.28 -12.76 19.44
C ALA A 79 13.57 -12.16 20.02
N LEU A 80 14.41 -11.52 19.19
CA LEU A 80 15.71 -10.98 19.58
C LEU A 80 15.68 -9.49 19.91
N GLY A 81 14.82 -8.70 19.25
CA GLY A 81 14.56 -7.32 19.66
C GLY A 81 13.26 -7.25 20.43
N HIS A 82 13.20 -6.39 21.44
CA HIS A 82 11.93 -6.06 22.11
C HIS A 82 11.11 -5.10 21.23
N PHE A 83 10.94 -5.45 19.96
CA PHE A 83 9.98 -4.85 19.06
C PHE A 83 8.61 -5.23 19.61
N GLU A 84 8.13 -4.51 20.63
CA GLU A 84 6.77 -4.63 21.15
C GLU A 84 5.85 -4.80 19.95
N ASN A 85 5.02 -5.86 20.00
CA ASN A 85 4.03 -6.30 19.00
C ASN A 85 3.21 -5.12 18.47
N THR A 86 3.86 -4.33 17.64
CA THR A 86 3.34 -3.20 16.95
C THR A 86 3.11 -3.75 15.55
N THR A 87 2.09 -4.60 15.47
CA THR A 87 1.26 -4.71 14.29
C THR A 87 0.48 -3.39 14.13
N ARG A 88 1.18 -2.24 14.23
CA ARG A 88 0.64 -0.99 13.69
C ARG A 88 0.81 -1.14 12.20
N GLU A 89 -0.32 -1.26 11.52
CA GLU A 89 -0.42 -1.05 10.10
C GLU A 89 0.48 0.12 9.70
N PHE A 90 1.25 -0.09 8.64
CA PHE A 90 2.15 0.88 8.09
C PHE A 90 1.35 2.03 7.46
N SER A 91 0.86 2.97 8.28
CA SER A 91 0.63 4.32 7.80
C SER A 91 2.00 4.96 7.70
N SER A 92 2.44 5.28 6.48
CA SER A 92 3.69 5.98 6.21
C SER A 92 3.70 7.34 6.91
N GLN A 93 4.10 7.37 8.18
CA GLN A 93 4.37 8.60 8.92
C GLN A 93 5.85 8.96 8.77
N LYS A 94 6.25 9.29 7.54
CA LYS A 94 7.38 10.19 7.32
C LYS A 94 6.82 11.44 6.68
N LYS A 95 7.34 12.61 7.04
CA LYS A 95 6.91 13.97 6.64
C LYS A 95 6.49 14.02 5.17
N SER A 96 5.25 13.62 4.88
CA SER A 96 4.74 13.72 3.53
C SER A 96 4.69 15.21 3.23
N SER A 97 5.29 15.57 2.11
CA SER A 97 5.19 16.92 1.58
C SER A 97 3.72 17.33 1.65
N ILE A 98 3.42 18.60 1.93
CA ILE A 98 2.01 19.08 1.99
C ILE A 98 1.25 18.65 0.73
N PHE A 99 1.97 18.56 -0.40
CA PHE A 99 1.47 18.02 -1.66
C PHE A 99 1.12 16.51 -1.61
N GLU A 100 1.97 15.66 -1.06
CA GLU A 100 1.69 14.22 -0.93
C GLU A 100 0.49 13.96 -0.01
N LYS A 101 0.40 14.68 1.12
CA LYS A 101 -0.78 14.69 2.00
C LYS A 101 -2.06 15.08 1.27
N LEU A 102 -1.98 16.10 0.41
CA LEU A 102 -3.11 16.54 -0.41
C LEU A 102 -3.55 15.43 -1.39
N ILE A 103 -2.60 14.81 -2.08
CA ILE A 103 -2.88 13.71 -3.02
C ILE A 103 -3.46 12.49 -2.29
N GLU A 104 -2.90 12.12 -1.13
CA GLU A 104 -3.43 11.04 -0.29
C GLU A 104 -4.85 11.34 0.19
N THR A 105 -5.13 12.58 0.60
CA THR A 105 -6.48 13.00 1.01
C THR A 105 -7.47 12.90 -0.15
N ILE A 106 -7.11 13.42 -1.33
CA ILE A 106 -7.97 13.33 -2.52
C ILE A 106 -8.20 11.87 -2.92
N ALA A 107 -7.15 11.05 -2.92
CA ALA A 107 -7.25 9.64 -3.26
C ALA A 107 -8.12 8.86 -2.26
N GLY A 108 -8.00 9.17 -0.97
CA GLY A 108 -8.83 8.61 0.10
C GLY A 108 -10.31 8.94 -0.09
N VAL A 109 -10.63 10.19 -0.42
CA VAL A 109 -12.02 10.65 -0.63
C VAL A 109 -12.64 10.05 -1.89
N ILE A 110 -11.85 9.79 -2.94
CA ILE A 110 -12.38 9.29 -4.22
C ILE A 110 -12.49 7.76 -4.25
N THR A 111 -11.61 7.02 -3.59
CA THR A 111 -11.56 5.55 -3.67
C THR A 111 -12.91 4.86 -3.38
N PRO A 112 -13.68 5.27 -2.35
CA PRO A 112 -15.00 4.68 -2.09
C PRO A 112 -16.06 5.00 -3.15
N LEU A 113 -15.88 6.08 -3.93
CA LEU A 113 -16.81 6.51 -4.97
C LEU A 113 -16.55 5.82 -6.33
N ILE A 114 -15.36 5.24 -6.54
CA ILE A 114 -14.97 4.61 -7.80
C ILE A 114 -16.03 3.60 -8.29
N PRO A 115 -16.54 2.64 -7.47
CA PRO A 115 -17.51 1.66 -7.96
C PRO A 115 -18.81 2.30 -8.46
N ALA A 116 -19.32 3.31 -7.75
CA ALA A 116 -20.55 4.00 -8.10
C ALA A 116 -20.40 4.81 -9.40
N LEU A 117 -19.30 5.55 -9.53
CA LEU A 117 -19.01 6.35 -10.72
C LEU A 117 -18.76 5.49 -11.96
N LEU A 118 -18.07 4.37 -11.81
CA LEU A 118 -17.87 3.40 -12.89
C LEU A 118 -19.21 2.80 -13.34
N GLY A 119 -20.05 2.35 -12.40
CA GLY A 119 -21.38 1.82 -12.71
C GLY A 119 -22.27 2.84 -13.44
N GLY A 120 -22.39 4.04 -12.88
CA GLY A 120 -23.17 5.13 -13.49
C GLY A 120 -22.62 5.57 -14.85
N GLY A 121 -21.29 5.66 -14.97
CA GLY A 121 -20.61 5.98 -16.21
C GLY A 121 -20.86 4.95 -17.31
N MET A 122 -20.76 3.65 -16.99
CA MET A 122 -21.05 2.58 -17.94
C MET A 122 -22.51 2.58 -18.40
N LEU A 123 -23.46 2.82 -17.50
CA LEU A 123 -24.87 2.97 -17.86
C LEU A 123 -25.08 4.14 -18.82
N LYS A 124 -24.43 5.28 -18.55
CA LYS A 124 -24.50 6.46 -19.42
C LYS A 124 -23.90 6.20 -20.79
N VAL A 125 -22.78 5.47 -20.87
CA VAL A 125 -22.20 5.04 -22.16
C VAL A 125 -23.20 4.20 -22.95
N ILE A 126 -23.89 3.25 -22.32
CA ILE A 126 -24.95 2.46 -22.97
C ILE A 126 -26.10 3.37 -23.45
N GLY A 127 -26.54 4.31 -22.60
CA GLY A 127 -27.58 5.27 -22.92
C GLY A 127 -27.25 6.15 -24.14
N ILE A 128 -25.96 6.47 -24.34
CA ILE A 128 -25.47 7.23 -25.50
C ILE A 128 -25.30 6.34 -26.74
N LEU A 129 -24.79 5.12 -26.58
CA LEU A 129 -24.52 4.21 -27.70
C LEU A 129 -25.81 3.66 -28.35
N LEU A 130 -26.86 3.43 -27.57
CA LEU A 130 -28.14 2.90 -28.09
C LEU A 130 -28.74 3.78 -29.19
N PRO A 131 -28.82 5.12 -29.04
CA PRO A 131 -29.20 6.00 -30.13
C PRO A 131 -28.20 6.12 -31.26
N MET A 132 -26.90 6.12 -30.95
CA MET A 132 -25.86 6.23 -31.99
C MET A 132 -25.85 5.04 -32.95
N LEU A 133 -26.21 3.85 -32.47
CA LEU A 133 -26.32 2.63 -33.27
C LEU A 133 -27.68 2.50 -33.97
N GLY A 134 -28.60 3.46 -33.78
CA GLY A 134 -29.95 3.42 -34.35
C GLY A 134 -30.89 2.38 -33.73
N ILE A 135 -30.48 1.74 -32.61
CA ILE A 135 -31.25 0.71 -31.92
C ILE A 135 -32.42 1.32 -31.12
N ALA A 136 -32.25 2.54 -30.63
CA ALA A 136 -33.29 3.30 -29.92
C ALA A 136 -33.31 4.75 -30.40
N SER A 137 -34.47 5.42 -30.38
CA SER A 137 -34.49 6.87 -30.57
C SER A 137 -33.96 7.57 -29.32
N SER A 138 -33.28 8.71 -29.49
CA SER A 138 -32.80 9.52 -28.36
C SER A 138 -33.94 10.02 -27.46
N SER A 139 -35.17 10.05 -27.99
CA SER A 139 -36.40 10.40 -27.28
C SER A 139 -37.09 9.22 -26.60
N SER A 140 -36.52 8.01 -26.69
CA SER A 140 -37.10 6.82 -26.07
C SER A 140 -37.05 6.91 -24.54
N GLN A 141 -38.15 6.56 -23.87
CA GLN A 141 -38.21 6.49 -22.41
C GLN A 141 -37.15 5.55 -21.84
N THR A 142 -36.81 4.46 -22.53
CA THR A 142 -35.77 3.52 -22.09
C THR A 142 -34.40 4.20 -21.99
N VAL A 143 -34.05 5.05 -22.96
CA VAL A 143 -32.79 5.81 -22.97
C VAL A 143 -32.79 6.86 -21.86
N ALA A 144 -33.93 7.52 -21.64
CA ALA A 144 -34.09 8.47 -20.53
C ALA A 144 -33.94 7.79 -19.16
N PHE A 145 -34.52 6.60 -18.96
CA PHE A 145 -34.35 5.82 -17.74
C PHE A 145 -32.90 5.40 -17.51
N ILE A 146 -32.21 4.90 -18.55
CA ILE A 146 -30.79 4.52 -18.46
C ILE A 146 -29.93 5.72 -18.08
N ASN A 147 -30.16 6.88 -18.70
CA ASN A 147 -29.42 8.10 -18.37
C ASN A 147 -29.73 8.60 -16.95
N PHE A 148 -30.99 8.52 -16.50
CA PHE A 148 -31.37 8.91 -15.14
C PHE A 148 -30.62 8.10 -14.07
N PHE A 149 -30.57 6.77 -14.21
CA PHE A 149 -29.79 5.92 -13.31
C PHE A 149 -28.29 6.13 -13.47
N GLY A 150 -27.81 6.37 -14.69
CA GLY A 150 -26.42 6.70 -14.96
C GLY A 150 -25.98 8.01 -14.28
N ASP A 151 -26.85 9.02 -14.26
CA ASP A 151 -26.59 10.32 -13.66
C ASP A 151 -26.71 10.33 -12.14
N ALA A 152 -27.43 9.37 -11.54
CA ALA A 152 -27.65 9.32 -10.09
C ALA A 152 -26.34 9.37 -9.29
N ALA A 153 -25.33 8.58 -9.68
CA ALA A 153 -24.03 8.56 -8.99
C ALA A 153 -23.30 9.91 -9.04
N TYR A 154 -23.46 10.67 -10.13
CA TYR A 154 -22.87 12.00 -10.31
C TYR A 154 -23.67 13.07 -9.57
N TYR A 155 -25.00 12.94 -9.55
CA TYR A 155 -25.89 13.86 -8.83
C TYR A 155 -25.61 13.82 -7.32
N PHE A 156 -25.40 12.63 -6.75
CA PHE A 156 -25.08 12.45 -5.34
C PHE A 156 -23.58 12.56 -5.02
N MET A 157 -22.73 12.78 -6.03
CA MET A 157 -21.27 12.89 -5.85
C MET A 157 -20.87 13.93 -4.79
N PRO A 158 -21.43 15.16 -4.74
CA PRO A 158 -21.04 16.14 -3.72
C PRO A 158 -21.30 15.66 -2.30
N ILE A 159 -22.40 14.94 -2.07
CA ILE A 159 -22.77 14.39 -0.77
C ILE A 159 -21.85 13.22 -0.40
N MET A 160 -21.56 12.34 -1.34
CA MET A 160 -20.64 11.21 -1.12
C MET A 160 -19.21 11.69 -0.83
N ILE A 161 -18.74 12.73 -1.52
CA ILE A 161 -17.44 13.38 -1.27
C ILE A 161 -17.42 13.96 0.15
N ALA A 162 -18.47 14.69 0.56
CA ALA A 162 -18.55 15.27 1.89
C ALA A 162 -18.52 14.20 3.00
N TYR A 163 -19.22 13.08 2.80
CA TYR A 163 -19.20 11.95 3.72
C TYR A 163 -17.82 11.29 3.79
N SER A 164 -17.21 11.00 2.63
CA SER A 164 -15.89 10.35 2.57
C SER A 164 -14.74 11.25 3.02
N ALA A 165 -14.91 12.57 3.01
CA ALA A 165 -13.94 13.53 3.56
C ALA A 165 -14.07 13.71 5.08
N ALA A 166 -15.21 13.33 5.66
CA ALA A 166 -15.45 13.38 7.09
C ALA A 166 -15.00 12.11 7.83
N SER A 167 -14.90 10.98 7.12
CA SER A 167 -14.37 9.69 7.59
C SER A 167 -12.85 9.64 7.53
#